data_AF-G0NI15-F1
#
_entry.id   AF-G0NI15-F1
#
_cell.length_a   1.000
_cell.length_b   1.000
_cell.length_c   1.000
_cell.angle_alpha   90.00
_cell.angle_beta   90.00
_cell.angle_gamma   90.00
#
_symmetry.space_group_name_H-M   'P 1'
#
loop_
_entity.id
_entity.type
_entity.pdbx_description
1 polymer ?
#
loop_
_entity_poly.entity_id
_entity_poly.type
_entity_poly.pdbx_seq_one_letter_code
_entity_poly.pdbx_strand_id
1 'polypeptide(L)'
;MQFPNIRRDDKIDFFGSRCTKGPSYNYELSGKQDGDGGFWNTFYELDFYIIHNCTNHGAKMRQIRRTTQYAPSSASFVEIKQWNASITNLGQETFAFF
;
A
#
# COMPACT_ATOMS: atom_id res chain seq x y z
N MET A 1 -18.60 -18.90 24.85
CA MET A 1 -17.41 -18.10 24.50
C MET A 1 -17.19 -18.30 23.01
N GLN A 2 -17.63 -17.34 22.20
CA GLN A 2 -17.66 -17.46 20.75
C GLN A 2 -16.42 -16.78 20.19
N PHE A 3 -15.49 -17.56 19.66
CA PHE A 3 -14.35 -17.04 18.90
C PHE A 3 -14.90 -16.37 17.64
N PRO A 4 -14.66 -15.07 17.40
CA PRO A 4 -14.99 -14.51 16.10
C PRO A 4 -14.04 -15.12 15.06
N ASN A 5 -14.61 -15.86 14.12
CA ASN A 5 -13.96 -16.19 12.85
C ASN A 5 -13.52 -14.92 12.11
N ILE A 6 -12.64 -15.10 11.10
CA ILE A 6 -12.51 -14.36 9.82
C ILE A 6 -11.17 -13.62 9.67
N ARG A 7 -10.37 -14.05 8.68
CA ARG A 7 -9.20 -13.34 8.11
C ARG A 7 -9.58 -11.87 7.89
N ARG A 8 -9.11 -10.95 8.73
CA ARG A 8 -9.32 -9.51 8.50
C ARG A 8 -8.55 -9.12 7.23
N ASP A 9 -9.15 -8.27 6.40
CA ASP A 9 -8.47 -7.69 5.25
C ASP A 9 -7.36 -6.77 5.79
N ASP A 10 -6.11 -7.05 5.44
CA ASP A 10 -4.95 -6.25 5.85
C ASP A 10 -4.83 -4.94 5.06
N LYS A 11 -5.72 -4.73 4.08
CA LYS A 11 -5.79 -3.49 3.31
C LYS A 11 -6.39 -2.36 4.13
N ILE A 12 -5.55 -1.38 4.46
CA ILE A 12 -5.94 -0.17 5.20
C ILE A 12 -6.76 0.78 4.32
N ASP A 13 -6.30 1.06 3.10
CA ASP A 13 -6.96 1.98 2.17
C ASP A 13 -6.49 1.75 0.72
N PHE A 14 -7.22 2.28 -0.27
CA PHE A 14 -6.90 2.17 -1.70
C PHE A 14 -7.31 3.42 -2.49
N PHE A 15 -6.34 4.00 -3.20
CA PHE A 15 -6.51 5.24 -3.96
C PHE A 15 -7.03 5.06 -5.40
N GLY A 16 -7.63 3.91 -5.73
CA GLY A 16 -8.28 3.71 -7.04
C GLY A 16 -7.34 3.74 -8.26
N SER A 17 -7.92 3.42 -9.42
CA SER A 17 -7.26 3.57 -10.72
C SER A 17 -7.42 5.00 -11.25
N ARG A 18 -6.32 5.60 -11.70
CA ARG A 18 -6.30 6.96 -12.27
C ARG A 18 -5.57 6.96 -13.61
N CYS A 19 -6.27 7.34 -14.67
CA CYS A 19 -5.65 7.69 -15.95
C CYS A 19 -5.32 9.18 -15.92
N THR A 20 -4.04 9.54 -15.94
CA THR A 20 -3.60 10.93 -15.96
C THR A 20 -2.91 11.25 -17.28
N LYS A 21 -3.14 12.47 -17.78
CA LYS A 21 -2.34 13.09 -18.85
C LYS A 21 -1.24 13.99 -18.27
N GLY A 22 -1.30 14.29 -16.98
CA GLY A 22 -0.34 15.12 -16.28
C GLY A 22 0.85 14.31 -15.76
N PRO A 23 2.00 14.96 -15.51
CA PRO A 23 3.23 14.29 -15.09
C PRO A 23 3.21 13.80 -13.64
N SER A 24 2.24 14.24 -12.84
CA SER A 24 2.11 13.89 -11.42
C SER A 24 0.65 13.77 -11.00
N TYR A 25 0.42 13.11 -9.87
CA TYR A 25 -0.89 12.99 -9.24
C TYR A 25 -0.73 12.93 -7.72
N ASN A 26 -1.54 13.69 -6.99
CA ASN A 26 -1.56 13.65 -5.53
C ASN A 26 -2.49 12.52 -5.07
N TYR A 27 -2.12 11.84 -3.98
CA TYR A 27 -2.94 10.82 -3.36
C TYR A 27 -3.07 11.11 -1.87
N GLU A 28 -4.18 10.65 -1.30
CA GLU A 28 -4.42 10.64 0.12
C GLU A 28 -4.89 9.24 0.49
N LEU A 29 -4.29 8.68 1.54
CA LEU A 29 -4.62 7.37 2.07
C LEU A 29 -4.73 7.49 3.58
N SER A 30 -5.83 7.02 4.14
CA SER A 30 -6.04 6.98 5.58
C SER A 30 -6.98 5.85 5.94
N GLY A 31 -6.78 5.25 7.10
CA GLY A 31 -7.63 4.16 7.55
C GLY A 31 -7.39 3.83 9.01
N LYS A 32 -8.15 2.85 9.49
CA LYS A 32 -8.00 2.30 10.83
C LYS A 32 -7.71 0.81 10.68
N GLN A 33 -6.72 0.35 11.42
CA GLN A 33 -6.43 -1.07 11.51
C GLN A 33 -6.52 -1.49 12.96
N ASP A 34 -7.40 -2.46 13.21
CA ASP A 34 -7.53 -3.15 14.48
C ASP A 34 -7.23 -4.62 14.20
N GLY A 35 -6.15 -5.18 14.73
CA GLY A 35 -5.82 -6.59 14.52
C GLY A 35 -4.46 -6.93 15.08
N ASP A 36 -4.35 -8.01 15.85
CA ASP A 36 -3.07 -8.38 16.45
C ASP A 36 -2.16 -9.04 15.40
N GLY A 37 -0.92 -8.57 15.31
CA GLY A 37 0.14 -9.53 15.10
C GLY A 37 0.13 -10.39 16.37
N GLY A 38 -0.46 -11.60 16.30
CA GLY A 38 -0.80 -12.40 17.48
C GLY A 38 0.27 -12.41 18.56
N PHE A 39 -0.15 -12.35 19.84
CA PHE A 39 0.54 -12.35 21.16
C PHE A 39 2.03 -11.93 21.30
N TRP A 40 2.89 -12.21 20.33
CA TRP A 40 4.33 -11.96 20.31
C TRP A 40 4.75 -10.84 19.35
N ASN A 41 3.92 -10.48 18.36
CA ASN A 41 4.30 -9.41 17.43
C ASN A 41 3.82 -8.04 17.94
N THR A 42 4.77 -7.24 18.41
CA THR A 42 4.50 -5.92 18.96
C THR A 42 4.52 -4.81 17.90
N PHE A 43 4.69 -5.14 16.62
CA PHE A 43 4.75 -4.18 15.51
C PHE A 43 3.82 -4.55 14.34
N TYR A 44 3.19 -3.53 13.77
CA TYR A 44 2.56 -3.58 12.45
C TYR A 44 3.61 -3.40 11.35
N GLU A 45 3.40 -4.11 10.24
CA GLU A 45 4.14 -3.95 9.00
C GLU A 45 3.27 -3.18 8.01
N LEU A 46 3.66 -1.95 7.66
CA LEU A 46 2.93 -1.09 6.75
C LEU A 46 3.62 -1.11 5.39
N ASP A 47 3.03 -1.88 4.46
CA ASP A 47 3.45 -1.93 3.07
C ASP A 47 2.62 -0.97 2.22
N PHE A 48 3.31 -0.26 1.33
CA PHE A 48 2.68 0.60 0.35
C PHE A 48 3.23 0.33 -1.04
N TYR A 49 2.34 0.17 -2.00
CA TYR A 49 2.70 -0.12 -3.38
C TYR A 49 1.85 0.66 -4.36
N ILE A 50 2.43 0.93 -5.53
CA ILE A 50 1.77 1.57 -6.66
C ILE A 50 1.85 0.60 -7.84
N ILE A 51 0.71 0.32 -8.46
CA ILE A 51 0.64 -0.36 -9.75
C ILE A 51 0.38 0.70 -10.82
N HIS A 52 1.20 0.73 -11.87
CA HIS A 52 1.10 1.70 -12.96
C HIS A 52 1.46 1.10 -14.31
N ASN A 53 1.03 1.76 -15.39
CA ASN A 53 1.43 1.48 -16.76
C ASN A 53 2.29 2.59 -17.37
N CYS A 54 2.83 3.49 -16.54
CA CYS A 54 3.75 4.54 -17.01
C CYS A 54 5.08 3.91 -17.46
N THR A 55 5.16 3.51 -18.73
CA THR A 55 6.33 2.89 -19.36
C THR A 55 6.55 3.49 -20.75
N ASN A 56 7.82 3.62 -21.13
CA ASN A 56 8.26 4.04 -22.47
C ASN A 56 8.34 2.85 -23.44
N HIS A 57 8.19 1.62 -22.95
CA HIS A 57 8.24 0.39 -23.73
C HIS A 57 6.93 -0.40 -23.56
N GLY A 58 6.13 -0.50 -24.62
CA GLY A 58 4.88 -1.28 -24.67
C GLY A 58 3.85 -0.94 -23.57
N ALA A 59 2.71 -1.63 -23.56
CA ALA A 59 1.73 -1.50 -22.49
C ALA A 59 1.92 -2.64 -21.48
N LYS A 60 2.80 -2.44 -20.50
CA LYS A 60 3.02 -3.40 -19.40
C LYS A 60 2.72 -2.75 -18.06
N MET A 61 1.96 -3.44 -17.21
CA MET A 61 1.75 -3.03 -15.83
C MET A 61 2.99 -3.32 -15.00
N ARG A 62 3.32 -2.43 -14.09
CA ARG A 62 4.46 -2.54 -13.19
C ARG A 62 4.03 -2.20 -11.77
N GLN A 63 4.64 -2.87 -10.81
CA GLN A 63 4.43 -2.62 -9.39
C GLN A 63 5.73 -2.13 -8.75
N ILE A 64 5.67 -0.96 -8.12
CA ILE A 64 6.71 -0.48 -7.21
C ILE A 64 6.23 -0.62 -5.78
N ARG A 65 7.12 -1.02 -4.90
CA ARG A 65 6.87 -1.10 -3.45
C ARG A 65 7.77 -0.12 -2.73
N ARG A 66 7.21 0.60 -1.77
CA ARG A 66 7.99 1.37 -0.81
C ARG A 66 8.61 0.40 0.20
N THR A 67 9.71 0.81 0.82
CA THR A 67 10.24 0.11 2.00
C THR A 67 9.16 0.04 3.08
N THR A 68 8.96 -1.17 3.61
CA THR A 68 8.04 -1.46 4.70
C THR A 68 8.32 -0.53 5.89
N GLN A 69 7.28 0.13 6.39
CA GLN A 69 7.36 0.95 7.59
C GLN A 69 6.82 0.16 8.77
N TYR A 70 7.59 0.07 9.84
CA TYR A 70 7.17 -0.61 11.07
C TYR A 70 6.56 0.40 12.03
N ALA A 71 5.45 0.03 12.67
CA ALA A 71 4.80 0.86 13.68
C ALA A 71 4.45 0.04 14.93
N PRO A 72 4.66 0.55 16.16
CA PRO A 72 4.28 -0.17 17.35
C PRO A 72 2.78 -0.46 17.37
N SER A 73 2.40 -1.67 17.76
CA SER A 73 0.99 -2.07 17.95
C SER A 73 0.26 -1.25 19.01
N SER A 74 1.00 -0.63 19.94
CA SER A 74 0.49 0.29 20.95
C SER A 74 0.27 1.72 20.45
N ALA A 75 0.69 2.05 19.22
CA ALA A 75 0.56 3.40 18.69
C ALA A 75 -0.91 3.71 18.38
N SER A 76 -1.44 4.79 18.98
CA SER A 76 -2.80 5.28 18.70
C SER A 76 -2.91 6.03 17.38
N PHE A 77 -1.77 6.46 16.83
CA PHE A 77 -1.68 7.17 15.55
C PHE A 77 -0.32 6.87 14.92
N VAL A 78 -0.32 6.65 13.61
CA VAL A 78 0.89 6.40 12.82
C VAL A 78 0.86 7.29 11.60
N GLU A 79 1.85 8.19 11.51
CA GLU A 79 2.05 8.99 10.30
C GLU A 79 2.83 8.17 9.26
N ILE A 80 2.24 8.00 8.08
CA ILE A 80 2.92 7.39 6.94
C ILE A 80 3.66 8.49 6.21
N LYS A 81 5.01 8.41 6.17
CA LYS A 81 5.80 9.43 5.48
C LYS A 81 5.37 9.54 4.02
N GLN A 82 5.23 10.78 3.53
CA GLN A 82 4.91 11.05 2.14
C GLN A 82 5.89 10.34 1.20
N TRP A 83 5.37 9.67 0.18
CA TRP A 83 6.18 9.03 -0.85
C TRP A 83 5.98 9.72 -2.20
N ASN A 84 6.97 10.51 -2.59
CA ASN A 84 7.05 11.16 -3.89
C ASN A 84 7.83 10.25 -4.85
N ALA A 85 7.11 9.37 -5.56
CA ALA A 85 7.71 8.39 -6.46
C ALA A 85 7.70 8.90 -7.92
N SER A 86 8.86 8.96 -8.57
CA SER A 86 8.95 9.03 -10.04
C SER A 86 8.85 7.62 -10.59
N ILE A 87 7.72 7.27 -11.22
CA ILE A 87 7.37 5.86 -11.47
C ILE A 87 7.70 5.38 -12.88
N THR A 88 8.09 6.26 -13.81
CA THR A 88 8.30 5.90 -15.22
C THR A 88 9.31 4.75 -15.37
N ASN A 89 8.88 3.65 -16.01
CA ASN A 89 9.65 2.41 -16.19
C ASN A 89 10.11 1.71 -14.90
N LEU A 90 9.69 2.16 -13.71
CA LEU A 90 10.08 1.54 -12.45
C LEU A 90 9.20 0.35 -12.09
N GLY A 91 9.71 -0.48 -11.18
CA GLY A 91 8.98 -1.62 -10.63
C GLY A 91 9.12 -2.90 -11.45
N GLN A 92 8.63 -3.98 -10.86
CA GLN A 92 8.57 -5.29 -11.49
C GLN A 92 7.30 -5.42 -12.33
N GLU A 93 7.41 -6.09 -13.47
CA GLU A 93 6.24 -6.43 -14.29
C GLU A 93 5.25 -7.25 -13.47
N THR A 94 3.96 -6.91 -13.57
CA THR A 94 2.89 -7.57 -12.81
C THR A 94 1.68 -7.82 -13.70
N PHE A 95 0.92 -8.85 -13.37
CA PHE A 95 -0.40 -9.11 -13.95
C PHE A 95 -1.54 -8.71 -13.00
N ALA A 96 -1.20 -8.04 -11.89
CA ALA A 96 -2.20 -7.52 -10.97
C ALA A 96 -2.90 -6.31 -11.59
N PHE A 97 -4.22 -6.35 -11.57
CA PHE A 97 -5.12 -5.26 -11.91
C PHE A 97 -6.12 -5.13 -10.75
N PHE A 98 -6.54 -3.90 -10.43
CA PHE A 98 -7.52 -3.62 -9.38
C PHE A 98 -8.93 -3.54 -9.95
#